data_AF-A0A3A5JBP4-F1
#
_entry.id   AF-A0A3A5JBP4-F1
#
_cell.length_a   1.000
_cell.length_b   1.000
_cell.length_c   1.000
_cell.angle_alpha   90.00
_cell.angle_beta   90.00
_cell.angle_gamma   90.00
#
_symmetry.space_group_name_H-M   'P 1'
#
loop_
_entity.id
_entity.type
_entity.pdbx_description
1 polymer ?
#
loop_
_entity_poly.entity_id
_entity_poly.type
_entity_poly.pdbx_seq_one_letter_code
_entity_poly.pdbx_strand_id
1 'polypeptide(L)'
;MSESESFADRFWNVVCAYQSLLFVLLGVEAVLLVLLGFSAWVGPPNPASNAILVLDVVVVGLGFVGSAYALFRCRRRQAARRGYELDP
;
A
#
# COMPACT_ATOMS: atom_id res chain seq x y z
N MET A 1 5.52 -12.82 -33.10
CA MET A 1 4.66 -11.90 -32.33
C MET A 1 5.01 -12.13 -30.87
N SER A 2 5.75 -11.23 -30.22
CA SER A 2 6.30 -11.43 -28.87
C SER A 2 5.18 -11.26 -27.83
N GLU A 3 4.46 -12.36 -27.57
CA GLU A 3 3.28 -12.44 -26.71
C GLU A 3 3.61 -12.45 -25.20
N SER A 4 4.80 -11.99 -24.82
CA SER A 4 5.33 -12.08 -23.46
C SER A 4 5.65 -10.71 -22.85
N GLU A 5 4.89 -9.67 -23.16
CA GLU A 5 4.65 -8.67 -22.11
C GLU A 5 3.86 -9.41 -21.01
N SER A 6 4.60 -9.95 -20.04
CA SER A 6 4.05 -10.72 -18.92
C SER A 6 2.85 -9.99 -18.32
N PHE A 7 1.77 -10.71 -18.02
CA PHE A 7 0.59 -10.17 -17.33
C PHE A 7 0.98 -9.32 -16.10
N ALA A 8 2.06 -9.72 -15.42
CA ALA A 8 2.63 -8.96 -14.31
C ALA A 8 3.08 -7.55 -14.73
N ASP A 9 3.71 -7.36 -15.88
CA ASP A 9 4.18 -6.05 -16.32
C ASP A 9 3.04 -5.10 -16.69
N ARG A 10 1.97 -5.62 -17.29
CA ARG A 10 0.74 -4.85 -17.52
C ARG A 10 0.10 -4.43 -16.20
N PHE A 11 -0.03 -5.36 -15.25
CA PHE A 11 -0.54 -5.08 -13.91
C PHE A 11 0.27 -3.97 -13.22
N TRP A 12 1.59 -4.10 -13.18
CA TRP A 12 2.45 -3.12 -12.53
C TRP A 12 2.49 -1.77 -13.27
N ASN A 13 2.39 -1.73 -14.60
CA ASN A 13 2.27 -0.47 -15.32
C ASN A 13 1.00 0.29 -14.90
N VAL A 14 -0.14 -0.41 -14.76
CA VAL A 14 -1.39 0.20 -14.29
C VAL A 14 -1.25 0.67 -12.84
N VAL A 15 -0.78 -0.20 -11.93
CA VAL A 15 -0.60 0.13 -10.51
C VAL A 15 0.32 1.34 -10.33
N CYS A 16 1.42 1.40 -11.08
CA CYS A 16 2.36 2.51 -11.01
C CYS A 16 1.86 3.79 -11.70
N ALA A 17 0.93 3.70 -12.66
CA ALA A 17 0.27 4.88 -13.20
C ALA A 17 -0.57 5.60 -12.12
N TYR A 18 -1.18 4.84 -11.21
CA TYR A 18 -1.93 5.36 -10.06
C TYR A 18 -1.08 5.58 -8.80
N GLN A 19 0.24 5.75 -8.95
CA GLN A 19 1.16 5.96 -7.82
C GLN A 19 0.74 7.14 -6.92
N SER A 20 0.22 8.24 -7.49
CA SER A 20 -0.27 9.37 -6.70
C SER A 20 -1.44 8.97 -5.80
N LEU A 21 -2.38 8.16 -6.32
CA LEU A 21 -3.50 7.64 -5.57
C LEU A 21 -3.04 6.70 -4.44
N LEU A 22 -2.05 5.84 -4.72
CA LEU A 22 -1.46 4.95 -3.71
C LEU A 22 -0.78 5.74 -2.58
N PHE A 23 -0.14 6.88 -2.87
CA PHE A 23 0.41 7.75 -1.84
C PHE A 23 -0.68 8.39 -0.97
N VAL A 24 -1.79 8.84 -1.56
CA VAL A 24 -2.93 9.37 -0.83
C VAL A 24 -3.55 8.27 0.04
N LEU A 25 -3.76 7.08 -0.52
CA LEU A 25 -4.28 5.91 0.20
C LEU A 25 -3.38 5.56 1.39
N LEU A 26 -2.06 5.48 1.18
CA LEU A 26 -1.10 5.23 2.24
C LEU A 26 -1.18 6.30 3.35
N GLY A 27 -1.34 7.57 2.97
CA GLY A 27 -1.50 8.67 3.93
C GLY A 27 -2.77 8.54 4.76
N VAL A 28 -3.90 8.19 4.13
CA VAL A 28 -5.18 7.94 4.82
C VAL A 28 -5.06 6.74 5.75
N GLU A 29 -4.50 5.62 5.29
CA GLU A 29 -4.28 4.42 6.09
C GLU A 29 -3.35 4.69 7.28
N ALA A 30 -2.31 5.51 7.11
CA ALA A 30 -1.44 5.94 8.20
C ALA A 30 -2.22 6.71 9.29
N VAL A 31 -3.06 7.66 8.88
CA VAL A 31 -3.92 8.41 9.83
C VAL A 31 -4.89 7.47 10.55
N LEU A 32 -5.51 6.53 9.82
CA LEU A 32 -6.40 5.53 10.41
C LEU A 32 -5.69 4.63 11.41
N LEU A 33 -4.46 4.19 11.11
CA LEU A 33 -3.66 3.39 12.05
C LEU A 33 -3.32 4.16 13.32
N VAL A 34 -3.01 5.46 13.21
CA VAL A 34 -2.76 6.32 14.38
C VAL A 34 -4.03 6.44 15.23
N LEU A 35 -5.18 6.67 14.61
CA LEU A 35 -6.47 6.74 15.31
C LEU A 35 -6.84 5.40 15.96
N LEU A 36 -6.63 4.28 15.27
CA LEU A 36 -6.85 2.94 15.81
C LEU A 36 -5.93 2.65 16.98
N GLY A 37 -4.64 3.01 16.88
CA GLY A 37 -3.69 2.87 17.98
C GLY A 37 -4.10 3.69 19.21
N PHE A 38 -4.57 4.91 19.00
CA PHE A 38 -5.11 5.74 20.08
C PHE A 38 -6.37 5.12 20.69
N SER A 39 -7.30 4.65 19.86
CA SER A 39 -8.52 3.99 20.34
C SER A 39 -8.22 2.69 21.10
N ALA A 40 -7.22 1.93 20.66
CA ALA A 40 -6.73 0.74 21.36
C ALA A 40 -6.16 1.10 22.74
N TRP A 41 -5.40 2.20 22.80
CA TRP A 41 -4.80 2.70 24.04
C TRP A 41 -5.83 3.15 25.06
N VAL A 42 -6.84 3.92 24.63
CA VAL A 42 -7.91 4.42 25.52
C VAL A 42 -8.77 3.27 26.07
N GLY A 43 -8.85 2.16 25.33
CA GLY A 43 -9.48 0.92 25.78
C GLY A 43 -11.00 0.93 25.54
N PRO A 44 -11.54 -0.01 24.75
CA PRO A 44 -12.99 -0.10 24.54
C PRO A 44 -13.70 -0.55 25.84
N PRO A 45 -14.83 0.06 26.20
CA PRO A 45 -15.57 -0.27 27.42
C PRO A 45 -16.29 -1.63 27.34
N ASN A 46 -16.41 -2.22 26.15
CA ASN A 46 -17.20 -3.42 25.86
C ASN A 46 -16.42 -4.41 24.97
N PRO A 47 -16.62 -5.73 25.17
CA PRO A 47 -15.92 -6.77 24.41
C PRO A 47 -16.28 -6.77 22.91
N ALA A 48 -17.50 -6.36 22.55
CA ALA A 48 -17.93 -6.25 21.16
C ALA A 48 -17.12 -5.20 20.38
N SER A 49 -16.84 -4.03 20.97
CA SER A 49 -16.03 -3.02 20.30
C SER A 49 -14.56 -3.41 20.22
N ASN A 50 -14.07 -4.26 21.13
CA ASN A 50 -12.71 -4.79 21.03
C ASN A 50 -12.56 -5.70 19.79
N ALA A 51 -13.56 -6.54 19.50
CA ALA A 51 -13.54 -7.38 18.30
C ALA A 51 -13.54 -6.54 17.00
N ILE A 52 -14.34 -5.47 16.95
CA ILE A 52 -14.38 -4.53 15.82
C ILE A 52 -13.02 -3.85 15.66
N LEU A 53 -12.44 -3.36 16.76
CA LEU A 53 -11.13 -2.70 16.74
C LEU A 53 -10.03 -3.62 16.19
N VAL A 54 -10.03 -4.89 16.57
CA VAL A 54 -9.07 -5.88 16.03
C VAL A 54 -9.28 -6.09 14.53
N LEU A 55 -10.53 -6.20 14.07
CA LEU A 55 -10.83 -6.32 12.64
C LEU A 55 -10.36 -5.10 11.85
N ASP A 56 -10.62 -3.90 12.36
CA ASP A 56 -10.19 -2.65 11.74
C ASP A 56 -8.66 -2.58 11.64
N VAL A 57 -7.94 -2.95 12.70
CA VAL A 57 -6.47 -3.01 12.70
C VAL A 57 -5.96 -3.99 11.64
N VAL A 58 -6.57 -5.17 11.51
CA VAL A 58 -6.17 -6.17 10.51
C VAL A 58 -6.41 -5.66 9.09
N VAL A 59 -7.60 -5.12 8.81
CA VAL A 59 -7.98 -4.64 7.48
C VAL A 59 -7.12 -3.45 7.07
N VAL A 60 -7.02 -2.42 7.93
CA VAL A 60 -6.23 -1.22 7.65
C VAL A 60 -4.73 -1.55 7.61
N GLY A 61 -4.25 -2.43 8.50
CA GLY A 61 -2.85 -2.85 8.52
C GLY A 61 -2.45 -3.60 7.24
N LEU A 62 -3.28 -4.52 6.75
CA LEU A 62 -3.04 -5.22 5.49
C LEU A 62 -3.09 -4.26 4.29
N GLY A 63 -4.04 -3.32 4.29
CA GLY A 63 -4.12 -2.26 3.28
C GLY A 63 -2.84 -1.43 3.26
N PHE A 64 -2.40 -0.93 4.41
CA PHE A 64 -1.19 -0.14 4.56
C PHE A 64 0.05 -0.85 4.04
N VAL A 65 0.25 -2.12 4.42
CA VAL A 65 1.39 -2.92 3.97
C VAL A 65 1.31 -3.16 2.45
N GLY A 66 0.12 -3.45 1.92
CA GLY A 66 -0.11 -3.62 0.48
C GLY A 66 0.20 -2.36 -0.33
N SER A 67 -0.32 -1.22 0.10
CA SER A 67 -0.08 0.10 -0.48
C SER A 67 1.41 0.47 -0.43
N ALA A 68 2.06 0.28 0.71
CA ALA A 68 3.48 0.54 0.89
C ALA A 68 4.34 -0.34 -0.01
N TYR A 69 4.00 -1.63 -0.10
CA TYR A 69 4.68 -2.58 -0.97
C TYR A 69 4.53 -2.21 -2.44
N ALA A 70 3.32 -1.85 -2.87
CA ALA A 70 3.05 -1.42 -4.24
C ALA A 70 3.89 -0.19 -4.62
N LEU A 71 3.90 0.83 -3.75
CA LEU A 71 4.72 2.04 -3.92
C LEU A 71 6.22 1.72 -3.98
N PHE A 72 6.71 0.87 -3.07
CA PHE A 72 8.10 0.43 -3.05
C PHE A 72 8.48 -0.27 -4.37
N ARG A 73 7.62 -1.17 -4.86
CA ARG A 73 7.84 -1.88 -6.13
C ARG A 73 7.83 -0.93 -7.32
N CYS A 74 6.92 0.04 -7.35
CA CYS A 74 6.87 1.06 -8.40
C CYS A 74 8.12 1.93 -8.44
N ARG A 75 8.60 2.39 -7.26
CA ARG A 75 9.86 3.13 -7.13
C ARG A 75 11.05 2.31 -7.64
N ARG A 76 11.13 1.03 -7.27
CA ARG A 76 12.23 0.14 -7.71
C ARG A 76 12.21 -0.07 -9.23
N ARG A 77 11.03 -0.22 -9.84
CA ARG A 77 10.88 -0.34 -11.31
C ARG A 77 11.27 0.96 -12.04
N GLN A 78 10.90 2.12 -11.50
CA GLN A 78 11.29 3.42 -12.07
C GLN A 78 12.81 3.67 -11.95
N ALA A 79 13.41 3.34 -10.80
CA ALA A 79 14.84 3.45 -10.60
C ALA A 79 15.62 2.54 -11.55
N ALA A 80 15.15 1.31 -11.76
CA ALA A 80 15.74 0.41 -12.75
C ALA A 80 15.69 1.01 -14.16
N ARG A 81 14.55 1.56 -14.61
CA ARG A 81 14.46 2.19 -15.94
C ARG A 81 15.42 3.37 -16.13
N ARG A 82 15.59 4.22 -15.10
CA ARG A 82 16.54 5.34 -15.16
C ARG A 82 18.01 4.90 -15.23
N GLY A 83 18.34 3.75 -14.64
CA GLY A 83 19.72 3.22 -14.67
C GLY A 83 20.17 2.78 -16.06
N TYR A 84 19.24 2.35 -16.94
CA TYR A 84 19.54 1.96 -18.31
C TYR A 84 19.71 3.17 -19.25
N GLU A 85 19.24 4.35 -18.87
CA GLU A 85 19.35 5.57 -19.68
C GLU A 85 20.73 6.26 -19.53
N LEU A 86 21.54 5.82 -18.57
CA LEU A 86 22.88 6.34 -18.25
C LEU A 86 24.02 5.45 -18.76
N ASP A 87 23.72 4.36 -19.44
CA ASP A 87 24.70 3.46 -20.06
C ASP A 87 24.46 3.46 -21.60
N PRO A 88 25.06 4.43 -22.34
CA PRO A 88 24.93 4.53 -23.80
C PRO A 88 25.74 3.48 -24.56
#